data_AF-A0A6A3KR86-F1
#
_entry.id   AF-A0A6A3KR86-F1
#
_cell.length_a   1.000
_cell.length_b   1.000
_cell.length_c   1.000
_cell.angle_alpha   90.00
_cell.angle_beta   90.00
_cell.angle_gamma   90.00
#
_symmetry.space_group_name_H-M   'P 1'
#
loop_
_entity.id
_entity.type
_entity.pdbx_description
1 polymer ?
#
loop_
_entity_poly.entity_id
_entity_poly.type
_entity_poly.pdbx_seq_one_letter_code
_entity_poly.pdbx_strand_id
1 'polypeptide(L)' 'MLPDTSRPFHVVCDASDFAIGCALMQFDAEGRERVVS' A
#
# COMPACT_ATOMS: atom_id res chain seq x y z
N MET A 1 -2.21 1.41 -11.57
CA MET A 1 -1.28 0.28 -11.86
C MET A 1 -2.02 -0.98 -11.47
N LEU A 2 -1.93 -2.05 -12.25
CA LEU A 2 -2.46 -3.34 -11.79
C LEU A 2 -1.54 -3.89 -10.68
N PRO A 3 -2.08 -4.52 -9.63
CA PRO A 3 -1.26 -5.17 -8.61
C PRO A 3 -0.40 -6.26 -9.22
N ASP A 4 0.85 -6.34 -8.78
CA ASP A 4 1.77 -7.41 -9.17
C ASP A 4 1.69 -8.54 -8.14
N THR A 5 0.98 -9.61 -8.48
CA THR A 5 0.77 -10.75 -7.56
C THR A 5 2.04 -11.54 -7.27
N SER A 6 3.16 -11.29 -7.97
CA SER A 6 4.45 -11.88 -7.66
C SER A 6 5.21 -11.16 -6.55
N ARG A 7 4.73 -9.97 -6.15
CA ARG A 7 5.37 -9.10 -5.16
C ARG A 7 4.60 -9.08 -3.84
N PRO A 8 5.30 -8.92 -2.71
CA PRO A 8 4.64 -8.80 -1.41
C PRO A 8 3.77 -7.54 -1.36
N PHE A 9 2.65 -7.68 -0.67
CA PHE A 9 1.82 -6.56 -0.26
C PHE A 9 2.20 -6.15 1.16
N HIS A 10 2.02 -4.88 1.46
CA HIS A 10 2.04 -4.38 2.83
C HIS A 10 0.89 -3.40 3.04
N VAL A 11 0.53 -3.18 4.30
CA VAL A 11 -0.50 -2.22 4.67
C VAL A 11 0.18 -1.10 5.44
N VAL A 12 -0.05 0.13 5.00
CA VAL A 12 0.31 1.31 5.77
C VAL A 12 -0.96 1.80 6.44
N CYS A 13 -0.92 1.94 7.76
CA CYS A 13 -2.02 2.51 8.53
C CYS A 13 -1.57 3.79 9.22
N ASP A 14 -2.46 4.76 9.27
CA ASP A 14 -2.36 5.95 10.09
C ASP A 14 -3.61 6.06 10.96
N ALA A 15 -3.46 6.68 12.13
CA ALA A 15 -4.53 6.80 13.09
C ALA A 15 -4.57 8.20 13.71
N SER A 16 -5.78 8.67 13.92
CA SER A 16 -6.12 9.86 14.70
C SER A 16 -7.04 9.46 15.85
N ASP A 17 -7.33 10.40 16.73
CA ASP A 17 -8.27 10.20 17.84
C ASP A 17 -9.69 9.78 17.38
N PHE A 18 -10.04 10.03 16.11
CA PHE A 18 -11.39 9.80 15.57
C PHE A 18 -11.48 8.69 14.53
N ALA A 19 -10.36 8.32 13.90
CA ALA A 19 -10.37 7.39 12.77
C ALA A 19 -9.02 6.72 12.56
N ILE A 20 -9.09 5.49 12.04
CA ILE A 20 -7.95 4.75 11.48
C ILE A 20 -8.16 4.66 9.97
N GLY A 21 -7.15 5.03 9.22
CA GLY A 21 -7.09 4.85 7.77
C GLY A 21 -5.98 3.88 7.43
N CYS A 22 -6.24 2.94 6.52
CA CYS A 22 -5.21 2.04 6.00
C CYS A 22 -5.24 2.01 4.48
N ALA A 23 -4.07 1.86 3.85
CA ALA A 23 -3.91 1.68 2.42
C ALA A 23 -3.14 0.39 2.13
N LEU A 24 -3.62 -0.39 1.17
CA LEU A 24 -2.89 -1.54 0.64
C LEU A 24 -1.84 -1.03 -0.36
N MET A 25 -0.60 -1.45 -0.19
CA MET A 25 0.53 -0.92 -0.94
C MET A 25 1.46 -2.00 -1.46
N GLN A 26 2.15 -1.68 -2.56
CA GLN A 26 3.22 -2.47 -3.16
C GLN A 26 4.35 -1.58 -3.66
N PHE A 27 5.56 -2.13 -3.71
CA PHE A 27 6.68 -1.52 -4.41
C PHE A 27 6.58 -1.79 -5.91
N ASP A 28 6.72 -0.75 -6.74
CA ASP A 28 6.81 -0.86 -8.19
C ASP A 28 8.18 -1.38 -8.66
N ALA A 29 8.32 -1.62 -9.97
CA ALA A 29 9.54 -2.18 -10.56
C ALA A 29 10.80 -1.37 -10.23
N GLU A 30 10.65 -0.06 -10.02
CA GLU A 30 11.72 0.87 -9.65
C GLU A 30 11.94 0.97 -8.13
N GLY A 31 11.24 0.15 -7.33
CA GLY A 31 11.36 0.13 -5.87
C GLY A 31 10.63 1.28 -5.18
N ARG A 32 9.64 1.91 -5.84
CA ARG A 32 8.88 3.03 -5.27
C ARG A 32 7.55 2.52 -4.71
N GLU A 33 7.13 3.10 -3.59
CA GLU A 33 5.85 2.80 -2.98
C GLU A 33 4.66 3.29 -3.82
N ARG A 34 3.68 2.41 -4.04
CA ARG A 34 2.43 2.68 -4.76
C ARG A 34 1.23 2.10 -4.01
N VAL A 35 0.15 2.88 -4.01
CA VAL A 35 -1.17 2.40 -3.58
C VAL A 35 -1.72 1.42 -4.61
N VAL A 36 -2.26 0.31 -4.12
CA VAL A 36 -3.02 -0.66 -4.93
C VAL A 36 -4.47 -0.19 -4.98
N SER A 37 -5.00 0.06 -6.18
CA SER A 37 -6.40 0.44 -6.41
C SER A 37 -7.22 -0.72 -6.98
#